data_AF-A0A7S1F1B8-F1
#
_entry.id   AF-A0A7S1F1B8-F1
#
_cell.length_a   1.000
_cell.length_b   1.000
_cell.length_c   1.000
_cell.angle_alpha   90.00
_cell.angle_beta   90.00
_cell.angle_gamma   90.00
#
_symmetry.space_group_name_H-M   'P 1'
#
loop_
_entity.id
_entity.type
_entity.pdbx_description
1 polymer ?
#
loop_
_entity_poly.entity_id
_entity_poly.type
_entity_poly.pdbx_seq_one_letter_code
_entity_poly.pdbx_strand_id
1 'polypeptide(L)'
;VLSTEATTGAMCFEGTGPYSSVTPEDAAVRFGQLLCRWAAEQEDDMRLRIGVHTGDLIQLALPTCPLPAFFGSALACARSLAARSPMDTCVHFGEATRDGFSALEQLPFSVYCTPQQTTYYLDPWTEAEAEAEDRASEDRSTRRKSRTLNRRSTADGRASTVMTSAALSMVEFAAFERPSSPDLIQDVVKIMSTEDFEQWLVSHGVDVTRFGKGSARNLDDFHKEVKEQHKSYLVQKEEGLERRIEIVRINLHAKDQFGEKRCLKVLIEIMTDGRVVQRNQKLAAVVPRGTTWKEAVRQCFSEKFGMSPEIQSEVLSFEGNWLKEERMQSPSVPGIVTVYRTHEVRINVEPIKGTTLLGMPQMNNFSTERPGTTKKEHWMWCYMGADTNMEDVCAQVLREYNINTAELDARSFQELVHEVYEAKSSQLIVRKGELQRHLQIVKLWVTADILSVPHVLVAVSKVQKGKRHFESTDRPLSMRMQGALAWSQAVKVALTARLGISQDSAEKGILIK
;
A
#
# COMPACT_ATOMS: atom_id res chain seq x y z
N VAL A 1 -20.09 -16.19 30.60
CA VAL A 1 -20.43 -17.62 30.38
C VAL A 1 -20.86 -17.75 28.94
N LEU A 2 -20.00 -18.31 28.09
CA LEU A 2 -20.35 -18.58 26.70
C LEU A 2 -20.93 -19.99 26.68
N SER A 3 -22.25 -20.13 26.45
CA SER A 3 -22.79 -21.42 26.03
C SER A 3 -22.21 -21.76 24.65
N THR A 4 -22.12 -23.03 24.30
CA THR A 4 -21.59 -23.53 23.03
C THR A 4 -22.34 -23.03 21.78
N GLU A 5 -23.39 -22.22 21.95
CA GLU A 5 -24.23 -21.64 20.89
C GLU A 5 -24.30 -20.11 20.95
N ALA A 6 -23.56 -19.45 21.84
CA ALA A 6 -23.62 -18.00 21.99
C ALA A 6 -22.99 -17.31 20.76
N THR A 7 -23.83 -16.69 19.92
CA THR A 7 -23.40 -15.93 18.74
C THR A 7 -23.09 -14.46 19.04
N THR A 8 -23.39 -13.99 20.25
CA THR A 8 -23.12 -12.62 20.69
C THR A 8 -22.70 -12.59 22.16
N GLY A 9 -21.90 -11.59 22.53
CA GLY A 9 -21.43 -11.36 23.89
C GLY A 9 -21.11 -9.89 24.12
N ALA A 10 -20.96 -9.51 25.39
CA ALA A 10 -20.56 -8.16 25.79
C ALA A 10 -19.45 -8.26 26.85
N MET A 11 -18.50 -7.34 26.80
CA MET A 11 -17.43 -7.20 27.78
C MET A 11 -17.38 -5.74 28.25
N CYS A 12 -17.15 -5.56 29.55
CA CYS A 12 -16.93 -4.25 30.16
C CYS A 12 -15.44 -4.11 30.47
N PHE A 13 -14.89 -2.92 30.24
CA PHE A 13 -13.51 -2.58 30.54
C PHE A 13 -13.50 -1.50 31.61
N GLU A 14 -12.75 -1.74 32.68
CA GLU A 14 -12.56 -0.78 33.76
C GLU A 14 -11.14 -0.22 33.70
N GLY A 15 -10.95 1.01 34.19
CA GLY A 15 -9.65 1.68 34.19
C GLY A 15 -8.61 0.90 34.98
N THR A 16 -7.40 0.79 34.42
CA THR A 16 -6.28 0.02 34.98
C THR A 16 -5.56 0.73 36.15
N GLY A 17 -6.26 1.62 36.85
CA GLY A 17 -5.73 2.44 37.93
C GLY A 17 -5.14 3.79 37.46
N PRO A 18 -4.85 4.71 38.39
CA PRO A 18 -4.50 6.11 38.09
C PRO A 18 -3.12 6.32 37.44
N TYR A 19 -2.30 5.27 37.31
CA TYR A 19 -0.93 5.35 36.79
C TYR A 19 -0.76 4.70 35.41
N SER A 20 -1.84 4.21 34.81
CA SER A 20 -1.78 3.63 33.47
C SER A 20 -1.91 4.73 32.43
N SER A 21 -1.05 4.71 31.40
CA SER A 21 -1.18 5.55 30.21
C SER A 21 -2.23 5.04 29.22
N VAL A 22 -2.81 3.86 29.50
CA VAL A 22 -3.80 3.17 28.65
C VAL A 22 -5.19 3.39 29.24
N THR A 23 -6.06 4.08 28.51
CA THR A 23 -7.45 4.31 28.93
C THR A 23 -8.30 3.03 28.77
N PRO A 24 -9.47 2.94 29.43
CA PRO A 24 -10.43 1.87 29.16
C PRO A 24 -10.78 1.74 27.68
N GLU A 25 -10.89 2.88 26.98
CA GLU A 25 -11.13 2.97 25.54
C GLU A 25 -10.00 2.32 24.75
N ASP A 26 -8.75 2.69 25.05
CA ASP A 26 -7.57 2.10 24.42
C ASP A 26 -7.57 0.57 24.61
N ALA A 27 -7.80 0.11 25.84
CA ALA A 27 -7.81 -1.32 26.18
C ALA A 27 -8.94 -2.08 25.46
N ALA A 28 -10.15 -1.53 25.45
CA ALA A 28 -11.31 -2.16 24.82
C ALA A 28 -11.14 -2.27 23.31
N VAL A 29 -10.69 -1.20 22.65
CA VAL A 29 -10.47 -1.17 21.20
C VAL A 29 -9.30 -2.08 20.82
N ARG A 30 -8.20 -2.05 21.57
CA ARG A 30 -7.05 -2.92 21.33
C ARG A 30 -7.38 -4.40 21.53
N PHE A 31 -8.13 -4.74 22.57
CA PHE A 31 -8.59 -6.10 22.79
C PHE A 31 -9.52 -6.57 21.65
N GLY A 32 -10.46 -5.73 21.23
CA GLY A 32 -11.29 -6.00 20.06
C GLY A 32 -10.44 -6.27 18.82
N GLN A 33 -9.40 -5.47 18.60
CA GLN A 33 -8.52 -5.62 17.45
C GLN A 33 -7.80 -6.96 17.45
N LEU A 34 -7.30 -7.41 18.61
CA LEU A 34 -6.66 -8.71 18.77
C LEU A 34 -7.63 -9.87 18.52
N LEU A 35 -8.89 -9.74 18.96
CA LEU A 35 -9.92 -10.74 18.66
C LEU A 35 -10.24 -10.80 17.17
N CYS A 36 -10.35 -9.65 16.51
CA CYS A 36 -10.56 -9.58 15.07
C CYS A 36 -9.38 -10.21 14.30
N ARG A 37 -8.15 -9.98 14.75
CA ARG A 37 -6.95 -10.60 14.20
C ARG A 37 -6.98 -12.12 14.35
N TRP A 38 -7.23 -12.60 15.57
CA TRP A 38 -7.38 -14.02 15.85
C TRP A 38 -8.45 -14.67 14.96
N ALA A 39 -9.63 -14.03 14.83
CA ALA A 39 -10.71 -14.52 13.98
C ALA A 39 -10.32 -14.59 12.50
N ALA A 40 -9.58 -13.59 12.00
CA ALA A 40 -9.11 -13.55 10.62
C ALA A 40 -8.01 -14.58 10.31
N GLU A 41 -7.30 -15.08 11.33
CA GLU A 41 -6.27 -16.12 11.20
C GLU A 41 -6.84 -17.55 11.27
N GLN A 42 -8.12 -17.73 11.59
CA GLN A 42 -8.71 -19.07 11.66
C GLN A 42 -8.86 -19.66 10.25
N GLU A 43 -8.69 -21.00 10.15
CA GLU A 43 -8.86 -21.73 8.88
C GLU A 43 -10.30 -21.64 8.35
N ASP A 44 -11.28 -21.59 9.27
CA ASP A 44 -12.68 -21.35 8.96
C ASP A 44 -12.96 -19.83 8.90
N ASP A 45 -13.76 -19.37 7.92
CA ASP A 45 -14.13 -17.96 7.70
C ASP A 45 -14.96 -17.40 8.87
N MET A 46 -14.29 -17.11 9.98
CA MET A 46 -14.90 -16.58 11.20
C MET A 46 -15.14 -15.08 11.07
N ARG A 47 -16.42 -14.73 10.87
CA ARG A 47 -16.87 -13.34 10.72
C ARG A 47 -17.22 -12.73 12.07
N LEU A 48 -16.22 -12.11 12.70
CA LEU A 48 -16.40 -11.43 13.99
C LEU A 48 -16.68 -9.94 13.80
N ARG A 49 -17.77 -9.41 14.40
CA ARG A 49 -18.06 -7.97 14.42
C ARG A 49 -17.98 -7.43 15.84
N ILE A 50 -17.14 -6.43 16.06
CA ILE A 50 -16.94 -5.85 17.38
C ILE A 50 -17.38 -4.40 17.35
N GLY A 51 -18.21 -4.02 18.31
CA GLY A 51 -18.64 -2.65 18.54
C GLY A 51 -18.18 -2.19 19.92
N VAL A 52 -17.53 -1.03 20.00
CA VAL A 52 -17.04 -0.44 21.26
C VAL A 52 -17.67 0.93 21.45
N HIS A 53 -18.15 1.19 22.65
CA HIS A 53 -18.73 2.48 23.01
C HIS A 53 -18.45 2.81 24.47
N THR A 54 -18.21 4.09 24.75
CA THR A 54 -18.02 4.64 26.10
C THR A 54 -19.30 5.33 26.55
N GLY A 55 -19.76 5.03 27.77
CA GLY A 55 -20.88 5.73 28.39
C GLY A 55 -21.40 4.99 29.62
N ASP A 56 -22.53 5.44 30.13
CA ASP A 56 -23.10 4.94 31.38
C ASP A 56 -23.61 3.49 31.24
N LEU A 57 -23.25 2.68 32.23
CA LEU A 57 -23.74 1.33 32.43
C LEU A 57 -24.35 1.18 33.82
N ILE A 58 -25.45 0.45 33.89
CA ILE A 58 -26.12 0.02 35.11
C ILE A 58 -25.76 -1.44 35.34
N GLN A 59 -25.08 -1.71 36.44
CA GLN A 59 -24.76 -3.06 36.90
C GLN A 59 -25.87 -3.56 37.83
N LEU A 60 -26.47 -4.71 37.51
CA LEU A 60 -27.52 -5.35 38.30
C LEU A 60 -27.11 -6.78 38.67
N ALA A 61 -27.15 -7.09 39.96
CA ALA A 61 -27.02 -8.47 40.43
C ALA A 61 -28.35 -9.20 40.20
N LEU A 62 -28.32 -10.29 39.41
CA LEU A 62 -29.52 -11.10 39.14
C LEU A 62 -29.57 -12.29 40.12
N PRO A 63 -30.74 -12.62 40.71
CA PRO A 63 -30.84 -13.68 41.73
C PRO A 63 -30.33 -15.06 41.29
N THR A 64 -30.39 -15.35 39.99
CA THR A 64 -30.05 -16.65 39.41
C THR A 64 -28.74 -16.62 38.60
N CYS A 65 -28.08 -15.47 38.47
CA CYS A 65 -26.83 -15.35 37.73
C CYS A 65 -25.68 -15.06 38.71
N PRO A 66 -24.64 -15.91 38.75
CA PRO A 66 -23.48 -15.66 39.61
C PRO A 66 -22.63 -14.48 39.14
N LEU A 67 -22.91 -13.93 37.96
CA LEU A 67 -22.23 -12.77 37.39
C LEU A 67 -23.18 -11.57 37.32
N PRO A 68 -22.67 -10.35 37.53
CA PRO A 68 -23.47 -9.15 37.35
C PRO A 68 -23.91 -8.99 35.88
N ALA A 69 -25.15 -8.54 35.69
CA ALA A 69 -25.66 -8.15 34.38
C ALA A 69 -25.45 -6.64 34.17
N PHE A 70 -25.13 -6.25 32.94
CA PHE A 70 -24.91 -4.86 32.56
C PHE A 70 -26.00 -4.40 31.59
N PHE A 71 -26.52 -3.21 31.81
CA PHE A 71 -27.54 -2.55 30.99
C PHE A 71 -27.16 -1.10 30.75
N GLY A 72 -27.76 -0.43 29.77
CA GLY A 72 -27.54 1.01 29.55
C GLY A 72 -27.44 1.40 28.08
N SER A 73 -27.40 2.71 27.84
CA SER A 73 -27.25 3.28 26.51
C SER A 73 -25.92 2.87 25.88
N ALA A 74 -24.84 2.75 26.67
CA ALA A 74 -23.54 2.37 26.16
C ALA A 74 -23.53 0.95 25.57
N LEU A 75 -24.14 -0.01 26.27
CA LEU A 75 -24.28 -1.38 25.76
C LEU A 75 -25.17 -1.44 24.51
N ALA A 76 -26.25 -0.65 24.46
CA ALA A 76 -27.11 -0.58 23.28
C ALA A 76 -26.37 0.02 22.07
N CYS A 77 -25.58 1.07 22.29
CA CYS A 77 -24.76 1.71 21.25
C CYS A 77 -23.66 0.78 20.75
N ALA A 78 -22.90 0.14 21.64
CA ALA A 78 -21.86 -0.83 21.28
C ALA A 78 -22.43 -1.97 20.42
N ARG A 79 -23.59 -2.52 20.82
CA ARG A 79 -24.28 -3.55 20.04
C ARG A 79 -24.74 -3.06 18.67
N SER A 80 -25.27 -1.84 18.60
CA SER A 80 -25.67 -1.21 17.34
C SER A 80 -24.48 -0.97 16.41
N LEU A 81 -23.33 -0.57 16.96
CA LEU A 81 -22.07 -0.44 16.21
C LEU A 81 -21.63 -1.80 15.66
N ALA A 82 -21.59 -2.85 16.48
CA ALA A 82 -21.25 -4.20 16.02
C ALA A 82 -22.18 -4.68 14.88
N ALA A 83 -23.49 -4.52 15.06
CA ALA A 83 -24.48 -4.95 14.08
C ALA A 83 -24.37 -4.19 12.74
N ARG A 84 -24.12 -2.87 12.82
CA ARG A 84 -23.97 -1.98 11.65
C ARG A 84 -22.54 -1.93 11.11
N SER A 85 -21.63 -2.77 11.59
CA SER A 85 -20.27 -2.80 11.07
C SER A 85 -20.31 -3.13 9.57
N PRO A 86 -19.68 -2.33 8.70
CA PRO A 86 -19.67 -2.52 7.26
C PRO A 86 -18.66 -3.59 6.85
N MET A 87 -17.81 -4.02 7.78
CA MET A 87 -16.84 -5.09 7.57
C MET A 87 -16.91 -6.08 8.73
N ASP A 88 -16.74 -7.35 8.38
CA ASP A 88 -16.39 -8.37 9.35
C ASP A 88 -14.91 -8.18 9.74
N THR A 89 -14.54 -8.75 10.88
CA THR A 89 -13.19 -8.73 11.45
C THR A 89 -12.60 -7.33 11.63
N CYS A 90 -13.42 -6.34 12.01
CA CYS A 90 -12.94 -5.01 12.43
C CYS A 90 -13.60 -4.54 13.75
N VAL A 91 -12.96 -3.55 14.38
CA VAL A 91 -13.49 -2.89 15.58
C VAL A 91 -14.18 -1.60 15.19
N HIS A 92 -15.50 -1.52 15.38
CA HIS A 92 -16.31 -0.34 15.13
C HIS A 92 -16.54 0.45 16.42
N PHE A 93 -16.24 1.74 16.44
CA PHE A 93 -16.45 2.57 17.63
C PHE A 93 -16.97 3.97 17.30
N GLY A 94 -17.59 4.61 18.28
CA GLY A 94 -18.15 5.95 18.15
C GLY A 94 -17.17 7.06 18.50
N GLU A 95 -17.54 8.30 18.21
CA GLU A 95 -16.78 9.52 18.53
C GLU A 95 -16.43 9.64 20.02
N ALA A 96 -17.39 9.42 20.92
CA ALA A 96 -17.13 9.46 22.36
C ALA A 96 -16.03 8.48 22.82
N THR A 97 -15.87 7.33 22.15
CA THR A 97 -14.77 6.39 22.45
C THR A 97 -13.46 6.85 21.86
N ARG A 98 -13.47 7.45 20.65
CA ARG A 98 -12.27 8.03 20.03
C ARG A 98 -11.70 9.14 20.90
N ASP A 99 -12.57 10.01 21.42
CA ASP A 99 -12.16 11.17 22.22
C ASP A 99 -11.52 10.76 23.56
N GLY A 100 -11.75 9.51 24.00
CA GLY A 100 -11.12 8.91 25.17
C GLY A 100 -9.80 8.19 24.91
N PHE A 101 -9.29 8.17 23.68
CA PHE A 101 -7.99 7.55 23.37
C PHE A 101 -6.83 8.38 23.91
N SER A 102 -5.83 7.68 24.43
CA SER A 102 -4.55 8.26 24.84
C SER A 102 -3.41 7.56 24.09
N ALA A 103 -3.31 6.24 24.25
CA ALA A 103 -2.29 5.44 23.58
C ALA A 103 -2.59 5.23 22.09
N LEU A 104 -3.86 5.24 21.69
CA LEU A 104 -4.27 5.00 20.30
C LEU A 104 -4.52 6.29 19.50
N GLU A 105 -4.31 7.49 20.08
CA GLU A 105 -4.64 8.76 19.42
C GLU A 105 -3.97 8.91 18.04
N GLN A 106 -2.75 8.38 17.89
CA GLN A 106 -1.96 8.47 16.66
C GLN A 106 -2.22 7.32 15.69
N LEU A 107 -3.04 6.32 16.05
CA LEU A 107 -3.34 5.22 15.13
C LEU A 107 -4.18 5.70 13.94
N PRO A 108 -3.89 5.21 12.73
CA PRO A 108 -4.71 5.51 11.57
C PRO A 108 -6.03 4.74 11.64
N PHE A 109 -7.14 5.45 11.80
CA PHE A 109 -8.49 4.89 11.76
C PHE A 109 -9.17 5.13 10.41
N SER A 110 -10.06 4.23 10.01
CA SER A 110 -11.00 4.52 8.91
C SER A 110 -12.20 5.26 9.48
N VAL A 111 -12.57 6.38 8.88
CA VAL A 111 -13.70 7.21 9.31
C VAL A 111 -14.93 6.88 8.45
N TYR A 112 -16.06 6.73 9.10
CA TYR A 112 -17.34 6.48 8.45
C TYR A 112 -18.36 7.47 8.93
N CYS A 113 -18.65 8.42 8.05
CA CYS A 113 -19.62 9.48 8.31
C CYS A 113 -20.94 9.11 7.65
N THR A 114 -21.98 9.01 8.47
CA THR A 114 -23.37 9.09 8.04
C THR A 114 -23.89 10.50 8.30
N PRO A 115 -24.99 10.95 7.68
CA PRO A 115 -25.59 12.26 8.00
C PRO A 115 -25.93 12.44 9.48
N GLN A 116 -26.13 11.35 10.22
CA GLN A 116 -26.53 11.35 11.62
C GLN A 116 -25.39 11.13 12.61
N GLN A 117 -24.29 10.49 12.19
CA GLN A 117 -23.24 10.05 13.11
C GLN A 117 -21.91 9.82 12.38
N THR A 118 -20.82 10.26 13.01
CA THR A 118 -19.44 9.86 12.67
C THR A 118 -19.02 8.68 13.52
N THR A 119 -18.56 7.61 12.87
CA THR A 119 -18.00 6.44 13.53
C THR A 119 -16.66 6.07 12.91
N TYR A 120 -15.94 5.17 13.58
CA TYR A 120 -14.56 4.83 13.25
C TYR A 120 -14.37 3.32 13.22
N TYR A 121 -13.45 2.86 12.39
CA TYR A 121 -13.04 1.46 12.34
C TYR A 121 -11.54 1.30 12.49
N LEU A 122 -11.15 0.30 13.28
CA LEU A 122 -9.77 -0.16 13.37
C LEU A 122 -9.64 -1.53 12.70
N ASP A 123 -8.72 -1.60 11.73
CA ASP A 123 -8.38 -2.85 11.04
C ASP A 123 -7.51 -3.74 11.96
N PRO A 124 -7.71 -5.07 11.93
CA PRO A 124 -7.01 -6.02 12.81
C PRO A 124 -5.48 -5.95 12.70
N TRP A 125 -4.95 -5.48 11.58
CA TRP A 125 -3.51 -5.42 11.30
C TRP A 125 -2.92 -4.01 11.42
N THR A 126 -3.70 -3.04 11.91
CA THR A 126 -3.17 -1.69 12.18
C THR A 126 -2.25 -1.72 13.40
N GLU A 127 -1.00 -1.30 13.24
CA GLU A 127 0.00 -1.28 14.32
C GLU A 127 0.36 0.15 14.72
N ALA A 128 0.66 0.35 16.00
CA ALA A 128 1.22 1.61 16.47
C ALA A 128 2.66 1.72 16.01
N GLU A 129 3.11 2.91 15.59
CA GLU A 129 4.46 3.11 15.06
C GLU A 129 5.55 2.62 16.05
N ALA A 130 5.35 2.85 17.36
CA ALA A 130 6.23 2.36 18.41
C ALA A 130 6.38 0.82 18.41
N GLU A 131 5.29 0.08 18.17
CA GLU A 131 5.33 -1.39 18.12
C GLU A 131 5.97 -1.91 16.82
N ALA A 132 5.79 -1.17 15.71
CA ALA A 132 6.37 -1.52 14.43
C ALA A 132 7.91 -1.42 14.46
N GLU A 133 8.46 -0.42 15.15
CA GLU A 133 9.90 -0.27 15.35
C GLU A 133 10.49 -1.41 16.20
N ASP A 134 9.81 -1.78 17.29
CA ASP A 134 10.23 -2.88 18.16
C ASP A 134 10.22 -4.22 17.42
N ARG A 135 9.17 -4.53 16.65
CA ARG A 135 9.13 -5.74 15.81
C ARG A 135 10.19 -5.74 14.74
N ALA A 136 10.43 -4.61 14.06
CA ALA A 136 11.49 -4.51 13.08
C ALA A 136 12.88 -4.73 13.70
N SER A 137 13.05 -4.37 14.98
CA SER A 137 14.27 -4.65 15.74
C SER A 137 14.40 -6.14 16.09
N GLU A 138 13.30 -6.80 16.50
CA GLU A 138 13.27 -8.23 16.80
C GLU A 138 13.48 -9.08 15.56
N ASP A 139 12.85 -8.75 14.43
CA ASP A 139 12.98 -9.49 13.16
C ASP A 139 14.41 -9.40 12.58
N ARG A 140 15.11 -8.27 12.81
CA ARG A 140 16.54 -8.15 12.51
C ARG A 140 17.39 -9.06 13.40
N SER A 141 16.95 -9.35 14.62
CA SER A 141 17.64 -10.23 15.55
C SER A 141 17.40 -11.72 15.25
N THR A 142 16.18 -12.09 14.85
CA THR A 142 15.77 -13.47 14.55
C THR A 142 16.26 -13.94 13.17
N ARG A 143 16.26 -13.06 12.16
CA ARG A 143 16.87 -13.37 10.84
C ARG A 143 18.36 -13.69 10.90
N ARG A 144 19.07 -13.23 11.94
CA ARG A 144 20.48 -13.60 12.17
C ARG A 144 20.66 -15.02 12.69
N LYS A 145 19.62 -15.64 13.27
CA LYS A 145 19.68 -16.98 13.88
C LYS A 145 19.05 -18.09 13.03
N SER A 146 18.14 -17.78 12.11
CA SER A 146 17.34 -18.80 11.40
C SER A 146 17.89 -19.26 10.03
N ARG A 147 19.19 -19.13 9.76
CA ARG A 147 19.78 -19.50 8.46
C ARG A 147 20.16 -20.99 8.33
N THR A 148 19.72 -21.84 9.26
CA THR A 148 19.84 -23.30 9.20
C THR A 148 18.52 -23.92 9.63
N LEU A 149 17.99 -24.82 8.80
CA LEU A 149 16.68 -25.50 8.87
C LEU A 149 15.49 -24.69 8.33
N ASN A 150 15.08 -24.92 7.08
CA ASN A 150 14.13 -26.00 6.80
C ASN A 150 13.84 -26.14 5.29
N ARG A 151 13.76 -27.41 4.87
CA ARG A 151 13.34 -27.88 3.54
C ARG A 151 12.37 -29.03 3.79
N ARG A 152 11.07 -28.84 3.53
CA ARG A 152 10.12 -29.93 3.20
C ARG A 152 8.81 -29.38 2.63
N SER A 153 8.47 -29.94 1.47
CA SER A 153 7.18 -30.00 0.76
C SER A 153 6.11 -30.69 1.63
N THR A 154 4.79 -30.53 1.44
CA THR A 154 3.89 -30.91 0.31
C THR A 154 2.50 -30.31 0.57
N ALA A 155 1.80 -29.72 -0.41
CA ALA A 155 0.73 -30.32 -1.24
C ALA A 155 -0.40 -31.03 -0.47
N ASP A 156 -1.61 -30.45 -0.46
CA ASP A 156 -2.85 -31.10 -0.89
C ASP A 156 -4.03 -30.11 -0.95
N GLY A 157 -4.83 -30.22 -2.01
CA GLY A 157 -6.00 -29.38 -2.28
C GLY A 157 -7.30 -30.13 -2.03
N ARG A 158 -8.31 -29.41 -1.52
CA ARG A 158 -9.70 -29.88 -1.53
C ARG A 158 -10.66 -28.69 -1.63
N ALA A 159 -11.55 -28.77 -2.62
CA ALA A 159 -12.59 -27.78 -2.89
C ALA A 159 -13.74 -27.88 -1.87
N SER A 160 -14.22 -26.72 -1.40
CA SER A 160 -15.37 -26.61 -0.51
C SER A 160 -16.50 -25.82 -1.20
N THR A 161 -17.71 -26.37 -1.09
CA THR A 161 -18.96 -25.91 -1.72
C THR A 161 -19.55 -24.75 -0.93
N VAL A 162 -19.79 -23.60 -1.55
CA VAL A 162 -20.42 -22.43 -0.91
C VAL A 162 -21.91 -22.34 -1.23
N MET A 163 -22.74 -22.29 -0.17
CA MET A 163 -24.16 -21.93 -0.26
C MET A 163 -24.34 -20.41 -0.22
N THR A 164 -25.23 -19.92 -1.09
CA THR A 164 -25.68 -18.52 -1.21
C THR A 164 -26.70 -18.15 -0.14
N SER A 165 -26.55 -16.97 0.49
CA SER A 165 -27.59 -16.34 1.31
C SER A 165 -27.67 -14.81 1.09
N ALA A 166 -28.85 -14.43 0.58
CA ALA A 166 -29.66 -13.22 0.66
C ALA A 166 -29.08 -11.82 1.01
N ALA A 167 -29.25 -10.93 0.02
CA ALA A 167 -29.86 -9.60 0.06
C ALA A 167 -29.68 -8.71 1.31
N LEU A 168 -28.79 -7.72 1.19
CA LEU A 168 -28.85 -6.47 1.97
C LEU A 168 -29.35 -5.33 1.06
N SER A 169 -30.40 -4.67 1.55
CA SER A 169 -31.06 -3.52 0.96
C SER A 169 -30.11 -2.31 0.86
N MET A 170 -30.10 -1.66 -0.30
CA MET A 170 -29.29 -0.47 -0.59
C MET A 170 -29.79 0.75 0.20
N VAL A 171 -28.93 1.34 1.03
CA VAL A 171 -29.14 2.68 1.57
C VAL A 171 -28.53 3.67 0.57
N GLU A 172 -29.35 4.60 0.11
CA GLU A 172 -28.95 5.66 -0.82
C GLU A 172 -28.02 6.66 -0.10
N PHE A 173 -26.73 6.63 -0.43
CA PHE A 173 -25.71 7.51 0.18
C PHE A 173 -25.82 8.93 -0.38
N ALA A 174 -26.36 9.84 0.43
CA ALA A 174 -26.38 11.28 0.15
C ALA A 174 -24.94 11.80 -0.04
N ALA A 175 -24.73 12.65 -1.05
CA ALA A 175 -23.46 13.32 -1.29
C ALA A 175 -23.13 14.21 -0.09
N PHE A 176 -22.02 13.92 0.59
CA PHE A 176 -21.53 14.74 1.69
C PHE A 176 -21.10 16.11 1.15
N GLU A 177 -21.87 17.16 1.45
CA GLU A 177 -21.48 18.53 1.16
C GLU A 177 -20.24 18.89 2.00
N ARG A 178 -19.19 19.34 1.31
CA ARG A 178 -17.91 19.70 1.96
C ARG A 178 -18.16 20.89 2.89
N PRO A 179 -17.73 20.86 4.17
CA PRO A 179 -17.77 22.06 4.98
C PRO A 179 -16.92 23.14 4.31
N SER A 180 -17.53 24.29 4.03
CA SER A 180 -16.89 25.50 3.51
C SER A 180 -16.00 26.09 4.60
N SER A 181 -14.84 25.48 4.84
CA SER A 181 -13.87 26.02 5.80
C SER A 181 -13.27 27.33 5.26
N PRO A 182 -13.28 28.42 6.05
CA PRO A 182 -12.75 29.73 5.64
C PRO A 182 -11.23 29.81 5.51
N ASP A 183 -10.47 28.75 5.85
CA ASP A 183 -8.99 28.75 5.84
C ASP A 183 -8.36 28.36 4.48
N LEU A 184 -9.11 28.50 3.39
CA LEU A 184 -8.67 28.05 2.07
C LEU A 184 -7.80 29.11 1.37
N ILE A 185 -6.48 29.03 1.59
CA ILE A 185 -5.44 29.83 0.91
C ILE A 185 -5.39 29.61 -0.61
N GLN A 186 -6.09 28.60 -1.10
CA GLN A 186 -5.97 28.15 -2.48
C GLN A 186 -6.44 29.19 -3.51
N ASP A 187 -7.29 30.15 -3.14
CA ASP A 187 -7.65 31.24 -4.06
C ASP A 187 -6.48 32.20 -4.30
N VAL A 188 -5.56 32.33 -3.34
CA VAL A 188 -4.31 33.08 -3.52
C VAL A 188 -3.37 32.30 -4.46
N VAL A 189 -3.24 30.98 -4.27
CA VAL A 189 -2.33 30.14 -5.10
C VAL A 189 -2.78 30.06 -6.56
N LYS A 190 -4.09 30.14 -6.85
CA LYS A 190 -4.63 30.09 -8.22
C LYS A 190 -4.10 31.19 -9.14
N ILE A 191 -3.69 32.33 -8.60
CA ILE A 191 -3.20 33.47 -9.39
C ILE A 191 -1.68 33.63 -9.37
N MET A 192 -0.97 32.92 -8.49
CA MET A 192 0.49 33.03 -8.36
C MET A 192 1.24 32.49 -9.59
N SER A 193 2.32 33.17 -9.99
CA SER A 193 3.32 32.58 -10.89
C SER A 193 4.11 31.47 -10.17
N THR A 194 4.97 30.75 -10.89
CA THR A 194 5.83 29.73 -10.29
C THR A 194 6.84 30.37 -9.33
N GLU A 195 7.36 31.56 -9.65
CA GLU A 195 8.27 32.34 -8.81
C GLU A 195 7.58 32.85 -7.54
N ASP A 196 6.35 33.38 -7.66
CA ASP A 196 5.57 33.81 -6.51
C ASP A 196 5.25 32.63 -5.58
N PHE A 197 4.95 31.47 -6.17
CA PHE A 197 4.71 30.23 -5.43
C PHE A 197 5.97 29.75 -4.69
N GLU A 198 7.15 29.84 -5.31
CA GLU A 198 8.43 29.55 -4.66
C GLU A 198 8.67 30.45 -3.44
N GLN A 199 8.54 31.77 -3.62
CA GLN A 199 8.73 32.74 -2.53
C GLN A 199 7.73 32.51 -1.40
N TRP A 200 6.48 32.18 -1.74
CA TRP A 200 5.45 31.89 -0.77
C TRP A 200 5.72 30.60 0.01
N LEU A 201 6.26 29.55 -0.62
CA LEU A 201 6.71 28.35 0.10
C LEU A 201 7.88 28.66 1.06
N VAL A 202 8.86 29.46 0.61
CA VAL A 202 10.00 29.89 1.44
C VAL A 202 9.52 30.71 2.64
N SER A 203 8.55 31.60 2.46
CA SER A 203 8.00 32.41 3.57
C SER A 203 7.29 31.57 4.63
N HIS A 204 6.91 30.32 4.31
CA HIS A 204 6.33 29.36 5.23
C HIS A 204 7.34 28.30 5.70
N GLY A 205 8.64 28.54 5.52
CA GLY A 205 9.71 27.68 6.04
C GLY A 205 9.97 26.42 5.22
N VAL A 206 9.48 26.32 3.98
CA VAL A 206 9.74 25.17 3.10
C VAL A 206 11.07 25.36 2.36
N ASP A 207 11.98 24.38 2.49
CA ASP A 207 13.25 24.34 1.75
C ASP A 207 13.03 23.90 0.29
N VAL A 208 12.81 24.87 -0.58
CA VAL A 208 12.58 24.67 -2.03
C VAL A 208 13.78 24.04 -2.74
N THR A 209 15.00 24.11 -2.18
CA THR A 209 16.20 23.54 -2.80
C THR A 209 16.19 22.01 -2.82
N ARG A 210 15.24 21.36 -2.11
CA ARG A 210 15.05 19.91 -2.10
C ARG A 210 14.19 19.40 -3.26
N PHE A 211 13.44 20.26 -3.94
CA PHE A 211 12.62 19.88 -5.09
C PHE A 211 13.51 19.49 -6.27
N GLY A 212 13.06 18.50 -7.06
CA GLY A 212 13.79 17.94 -8.20
C GLY A 212 14.97 17.04 -7.84
N LYS A 213 15.22 16.76 -6.56
CA LYS A 213 16.28 15.85 -6.09
C LYS A 213 15.71 14.48 -5.73
N GLY A 214 16.34 13.41 -6.20
CA GLY A 214 15.96 12.03 -5.87
C GLY A 214 14.56 11.69 -6.37
N SER A 215 13.65 11.39 -5.45
CA SER A 215 12.22 11.11 -5.75
C SER A 215 11.31 12.34 -5.59
N ALA A 216 11.86 13.49 -5.16
CA ALA A 216 11.10 14.72 -5.05
C ALA A 216 10.73 15.24 -6.45
N ARG A 217 9.50 15.72 -6.60
CA ARG A 217 9.07 16.40 -7.82
C ARG A 217 9.80 17.73 -7.96
N ASN A 218 9.93 18.21 -9.19
CA ASN A 218 10.38 19.59 -9.40
C ASN A 218 9.28 20.56 -8.92
N LEU A 219 9.67 21.81 -8.68
CA LEU A 219 8.78 22.82 -8.12
C LEU A 219 7.65 23.20 -9.08
N ASP A 220 7.93 23.26 -10.38
CA ASP A 220 6.96 23.57 -11.44
C ASP A 220 5.84 22.50 -11.53
N ASP A 221 6.18 21.22 -11.46
CA ASP A 221 5.23 20.11 -11.42
C ASP A 221 4.35 20.17 -10.16
N PHE A 222 4.92 20.58 -9.03
CA PHE A 222 4.15 20.75 -7.80
C PHE A 222 3.19 21.95 -7.91
N HIS A 223 3.64 23.07 -8.47
CA HIS A 223 2.80 24.23 -8.75
C HIS A 223 1.65 23.86 -9.71
N LYS A 224 1.94 23.21 -10.83
CA LYS A 224 0.92 22.70 -11.79
C LYS A 224 -0.06 21.74 -11.13
N GLU A 225 0.41 20.86 -10.25
CA GLU A 225 -0.45 19.94 -9.51
C GLU A 225 -1.51 20.67 -8.67
N VAL A 226 -1.09 21.74 -7.96
CA VAL A 226 -1.96 22.52 -7.06
C VAL A 226 -2.84 23.50 -7.84
N LYS A 227 -2.24 24.25 -8.78
CA LYS A 227 -2.86 25.36 -9.51
C LYS A 227 -3.70 24.90 -10.69
N GLU A 228 -3.15 24.07 -11.58
CA GLU A 228 -3.79 23.73 -12.86
C GLU A 228 -4.59 22.44 -12.78
N GLN A 229 -4.02 21.42 -12.14
CA GLN A 229 -4.59 20.07 -12.14
C GLN A 229 -5.55 19.84 -10.97
N HIS A 230 -5.52 20.73 -9.96
CA HIS A 230 -6.32 20.65 -8.74
C HIS A 230 -6.27 19.28 -8.05
N LYS A 231 -5.14 18.58 -8.19
CA LYS A 231 -4.91 17.24 -7.63
C LYS A 231 -4.59 17.28 -6.14
N SER A 232 -4.06 18.40 -5.68
CA SER A 232 -3.84 18.67 -4.26
C SER A 232 -4.11 20.13 -3.93
N TYR A 233 -4.15 20.44 -2.65
CA TYR A 233 -4.29 21.79 -2.15
C TYR A 233 -3.50 22.02 -0.87
N LEU A 234 -3.23 23.29 -0.57
CA LEU A 234 -2.47 23.69 0.60
C LEU A 234 -3.37 24.40 1.60
N VAL A 235 -3.16 24.10 2.88
CA VAL A 235 -3.84 24.69 4.03
C VAL A 235 -2.76 25.27 4.94
N GLN A 236 -2.89 26.54 5.39
CA GLN A 236 -2.05 27.02 6.49
C GLN A 236 -2.51 26.39 7.78
N LYS A 237 -1.54 25.94 8.55
CA LYS A 237 -1.65 25.63 9.97
C LYS A 237 -0.68 26.52 10.73
N GLU A 238 -0.83 26.56 12.06
CA GLU A 238 0.11 27.28 12.93
C GLU A 238 1.55 26.78 12.77
N GLU A 239 1.71 25.47 12.52
CA GLU A 239 3.01 24.79 12.34
C GLU A 239 3.60 24.90 10.92
N GLY A 240 2.92 25.58 9.99
CA GLY A 240 3.34 25.72 8.60
C GLY A 240 2.29 25.24 7.59
N LEU A 241 2.76 24.79 6.42
CA LEU A 241 1.87 24.35 5.35
C LEU A 241 1.53 22.86 5.46
N GLU A 242 0.26 22.55 5.25
CA GLU A 242 -0.25 21.18 5.11
C GLU A 242 -0.75 20.96 3.68
N ARG A 243 -0.24 19.93 3.01
CA ARG A 243 -0.74 19.50 1.70
C ARG A 243 -1.85 18.47 1.89
N ARG A 244 -2.99 18.67 1.25
CA ARG A 244 -4.10 17.72 1.25
C ARG A 244 -4.28 17.10 -0.13
N ILE A 245 -4.36 15.78 -0.16
CA ILE A 245 -4.61 14.99 -1.37
C ILE A 245 -5.77 14.08 -1.10
N GLU A 246 -6.74 14.07 -2.01
CA GLU A 246 -7.86 13.15 -1.96
C GLU A 246 -7.70 12.11 -3.07
N ILE A 247 -7.86 10.83 -2.74
CA ILE A 247 -7.61 9.70 -3.64
C ILE A 247 -8.79 8.75 -3.50
N VAL A 248 -9.24 8.17 -4.61
CA VAL A 248 -10.15 7.04 -4.60
C VAL A 248 -9.41 5.77 -5.02
N ARG A 249 -9.43 4.77 -4.14
CA ARG A 249 -8.93 3.40 -4.37
C ARG A 249 -10.13 2.49 -4.62
N ILE A 250 -10.15 1.87 -5.79
CA ILE A 250 -11.28 1.13 -6.34
C ILE A 250 -10.96 -0.36 -6.25
N ASN A 251 -11.73 -1.05 -5.42
CA ASN A 251 -11.80 -2.50 -5.33
C ASN A 251 -12.83 -2.97 -6.35
N LEU A 252 -12.37 -3.19 -7.59
CA LEU A 252 -13.23 -3.59 -8.69
C LEU A 252 -13.36 -5.12 -8.72
N HIS A 253 -14.57 -5.61 -8.49
CA HIS A 253 -14.87 -7.03 -8.41
C HIS A 253 -15.72 -7.51 -9.58
N ALA A 254 -15.51 -8.75 -9.99
CA ALA A 254 -16.39 -9.44 -10.94
C ALA A 254 -16.46 -10.93 -10.59
N LYS A 255 -17.53 -11.61 -11.01
CA LYS A 255 -17.63 -13.07 -10.91
C LYS A 255 -17.20 -13.70 -12.21
N ASP A 256 -16.33 -14.70 -12.14
CA ASP A 256 -15.95 -15.45 -13.33
C ASP A 256 -17.07 -16.42 -13.76
N GLN A 257 -16.84 -17.16 -14.83
CA GLN A 257 -17.81 -18.12 -15.37
C GLN A 257 -18.21 -19.24 -14.38
N PHE A 258 -17.46 -19.43 -13.30
CA PHE A 258 -17.75 -20.39 -12.23
C PHE A 258 -18.44 -19.74 -11.02
N GLY A 259 -18.66 -18.43 -11.05
CA GLY A 259 -19.24 -17.67 -9.95
C GLY A 259 -18.23 -17.19 -8.91
N GLU A 260 -16.93 -17.46 -9.10
CA GLU A 260 -15.88 -17.09 -8.16
C GLU A 260 -15.55 -15.60 -8.25
N LYS A 261 -15.43 -14.93 -7.10
CA LYS A 261 -15.19 -13.48 -7.04
C LYS A 261 -13.71 -13.19 -7.29
N ARG A 262 -13.45 -12.33 -8.28
CA ARG A 262 -12.11 -11.83 -8.63
C ARG A 262 -12.02 -10.32 -8.44
N CYS A 263 -10.80 -9.82 -8.27
CA CYS A 263 -10.47 -8.41 -8.12
C CYS A 263 -9.51 -7.98 -9.23
N LEU A 264 -9.81 -6.86 -9.90
CA LEU A 264 -8.95 -6.29 -10.92
C LEU A 264 -7.76 -5.55 -10.29
N LYS A 265 -6.54 -5.87 -10.71
CA LYS A 265 -5.31 -5.19 -10.28
C LYS A 265 -4.49 -4.71 -11.47
N VAL A 266 -3.79 -3.59 -11.29
CA VAL A 266 -2.68 -3.18 -12.17
C VAL A 266 -1.50 -4.08 -11.87
N LEU A 267 -1.14 -4.92 -12.83
CA LEU A 267 -0.04 -5.85 -12.71
C LEU A 267 1.30 -5.15 -12.93
N ILE A 268 1.45 -4.56 -14.11
CA ILE A 268 2.63 -3.83 -14.55
C ILE A 268 2.22 -2.52 -15.25
N GLU A 269 3.11 -1.55 -15.18
CA GLU A 269 3.02 -0.28 -15.87
C GLU A 269 4.30 -0.08 -16.68
N ILE A 270 4.16 0.13 -17.98
CA ILE A 270 5.26 0.52 -18.86
C ILE A 270 5.23 2.04 -18.92
N MET A 271 6.28 2.64 -18.34
CA MET A 271 6.46 4.08 -18.26
C MET A 271 6.77 4.67 -19.64
N THR A 272 6.69 5.98 -19.78
CA THR A 272 6.99 6.68 -21.04
C THR A 272 8.45 6.53 -21.50
N ASP A 273 9.36 6.25 -20.56
CA ASP A 273 10.77 5.93 -20.84
C ASP A 273 11.02 4.44 -21.11
N GLY A 274 9.95 3.64 -21.19
CA GLY A 274 9.98 2.21 -21.45
C GLY A 274 10.28 1.35 -20.22
N ARG A 275 10.57 1.93 -19.04
CA ARG A 275 10.77 1.11 -17.83
C ARG A 275 9.49 0.35 -17.48
N VAL A 276 9.63 -0.94 -17.19
CA VAL A 276 8.54 -1.78 -16.69
C VAL A 276 8.55 -1.71 -15.16
N VAL A 277 7.48 -1.16 -14.59
CA VAL A 277 7.28 -1.02 -13.16
C VAL A 277 6.19 -1.98 -12.71
N GLN A 278 6.51 -2.87 -11.78
CA GLN A 278 5.49 -3.67 -11.13
C GLN A 278 4.66 -2.79 -10.19
N ARG A 279 3.34 -2.95 -10.24
CA ARG A 279 2.44 -2.26 -9.32
C ARG A 279 1.81 -3.23 -8.33
N ASN A 280 1.17 -4.30 -8.81
CA ASN A 280 0.28 -5.14 -8.00
C ASN A 280 -0.65 -4.29 -7.12
N GLN A 281 -1.22 -3.24 -7.70
CA GLN A 281 -2.03 -2.27 -6.99
C GLN A 281 -3.46 -2.32 -7.48
N LYS A 282 -4.38 -2.02 -6.56
CA LYS A 282 -5.76 -1.71 -6.88
C LYS A 282 -5.80 -0.50 -7.82
N LEU A 283 -6.88 -0.39 -8.57
CA LEU A 283 -7.14 0.81 -9.36
C LEU A 283 -7.22 2.01 -8.42
N ALA A 284 -6.53 3.10 -8.74
CA ALA A 284 -6.59 4.32 -7.94
C ALA A 284 -6.63 5.56 -8.85
N ALA A 285 -7.33 6.60 -8.39
CA ALA A 285 -7.38 7.90 -9.04
C ALA A 285 -7.34 9.01 -8.00
N VAL A 286 -6.78 10.16 -8.36
CA VAL A 286 -6.88 11.37 -7.54
C VAL A 286 -8.31 11.90 -7.68
N VAL A 287 -8.87 12.45 -6.59
CA VAL A 287 -10.16 13.15 -6.60
C VAL A 287 -9.87 14.65 -6.70
N PRO A 288 -10.03 15.28 -7.88
CA PRO A 288 -9.79 16.70 -8.03
C PRO A 288 -10.65 17.53 -7.07
N ARG A 289 -10.12 18.66 -6.61
CA ARG A 289 -10.90 19.59 -5.80
C ARG A 289 -12.15 20.02 -6.57
N GLY A 290 -13.28 20.09 -5.87
CA GLY A 290 -14.58 20.46 -6.46
C GLY A 290 -15.35 19.29 -7.06
N THR A 291 -14.75 18.10 -7.19
CA THR A 291 -15.43 16.89 -7.66
C THR A 291 -15.75 15.94 -6.51
N THR A 292 -16.77 15.11 -6.68
CA THR A 292 -17.04 13.99 -5.79
C THR A 292 -16.15 12.79 -6.12
N TRP A 293 -15.93 11.91 -5.15
CA TRP A 293 -15.23 10.64 -5.40
C TRP A 293 -15.92 9.80 -6.50
N LYS A 294 -17.26 9.88 -6.65
CA LYS A 294 -18.01 9.19 -7.71
C LYS A 294 -17.65 9.73 -9.09
N GLU A 295 -17.56 11.06 -9.24
CA GLU A 295 -17.13 11.69 -10.49
C GLU A 295 -15.70 11.32 -10.83
N ALA A 296 -14.80 11.32 -9.84
CA ALA A 296 -13.41 10.87 -10.02
C ALA A 296 -13.33 9.40 -10.46
N VAL A 297 -14.17 8.52 -9.89
CA VAL A 297 -14.31 7.12 -10.35
C VAL A 297 -14.76 7.10 -11.81
N ARG A 298 -15.82 7.84 -12.18
CA ARG A 298 -16.35 7.83 -13.54
C ARG A 298 -15.33 8.32 -14.57
N GLN A 299 -14.64 9.40 -14.25
CA GLN A 299 -13.55 9.93 -15.05
C GLN A 299 -12.41 8.90 -15.18
N CYS A 300 -12.04 8.25 -14.08
CA CYS A 300 -11.03 7.18 -14.07
C CYS A 300 -11.39 6.04 -15.03
N PHE A 301 -12.63 5.55 -15.01
CA PHE A 301 -13.09 4.50 -15.92
C PHE A 301 -13.12 4.95 -17.38
N SER A 302 -13.53 6.20 -17.64
CA SER A 302 -13.52 6.77 -18.99
C SER A 302 -12.09 6.90 -19.53
N GLU A 303 -11.17 7.48 -18.76
CA GLU A 303 -9.78 7.69 -19.18
C GLU A 303 -8.99 6.40 -19.35
N LYS A 304 -9.16 5.43 -18.45
CA LYS A 304 -8.35 4.21 -18.44
C LYS A 304 -8.91 3.08 -19.29
N PHE A 305 -10.24 2.98 -19.40
CA PHE A 305 -10.90 1.86 -20.07
C PHE A 305 -11.78 2.28 -21.24
N GLY A 306 -11.90 3.59 -21.52
CA GLY A 306 -12.73 4.09 -22.62
C GLY A 306 -14.23 3.88 -22.40
N MET A 307 -14.67 3.69 -21.15
CA MET A 307 -16.07 3.43 -20.85
C MET A 307 -16.88 4.72 -20.85
N SER A 308 -17.94 4.78 -21.67
CA SER A 308 -18.88 5.91 -21.67
C SER A 308 -19.70 5.96 -20.38
N PRO A 309 -20.27 7.11 -20.00
CA PRO A 309 -21.12 7.22 -18.81
C PRO A 309 -22.29 6.23 -18.80
N GLU A 310 -22.87 5.95 -19.97
CA GLU A 310 -24.00 5.04 -20.15
C GLU A 310 -23.60 3.60 -19.82
N ILE A 311 -22.47 3.14 -20.38
CA ILE A 311 -21.92 1.80 -20.10
C ILE A 311 -21.55 1.69 -18.62
N GLN A 312 -20.95 2.74 -18.04
CA GLN A 312 -20.61 2.73 -16.62
C GLN A 312 -21.84 2.60 -15.73
N SER A 313 -22.92 3.30 -16.03
CA SER A 313 -24.18 3.20 -15.28
C SER A 313 -24.86 1.84 -15.43
N GLU A 314 -24.71 1.18 -16.58
CA GLU A 314 -25.24 -0.17 -16.80
C GLU A 314 -24.42 -1.25 -16.08
N VAL A 315 -23.09 -1.10 -16.05
CA VAL A 315 -22.15 -2.16 -15.66
C VAL A 315 -21.67 -2.07 -14.22
N LEU A 316 -21.51 -0.85 -13.70
CA LEU A 316 -20.87 -0.61 -12.41
C LEU A 316 -21.91 -0.50 -11.30
N SER A 317 -21.88 -1.45 -10.38
CA SER A 317 -22.70 -1.44 -9.16
C SER A 317 -21.84 -1.06 -7.95
N PHE A 318 -22.13 0.08 -7.33
CA PHE A 318 -21.38 0.60 -6.17
C PHE A 318 -21.89 -0.04 -4.88
N GLU A 319 -21.03 -0.81 -4.19
CA GLU A 319 -21.37 -1.45 -2.91
C GLU A 319 -21.22 -0.49 -1.72
N GLY A 320 -20.18 0.35 -1.72
CA GLY A 320 -19.87 1.24 -0.60
C GLY A 320 -18.62 2.09 -0.79
N ASN A 321 -18.46 3.08 0.10
CA ASN A 321 -17.31 3.98 0.18
C ASN A 321 -16.90 4.13 1.65
N TRP A 322 -15.60 4.04 1.92
CA TRP A 322 -14.99 4.25 3.23
C TRP A 322 -13.90 5.32 3.10
N LEU A 323 -13.85 6.29 4.02
CA LEU A 323 -12.87 7.36 3.98
C LEU A 323 -11.79 7.11 5.03
N LYS A 324 -10.55 6.91 4.62
CA LYS A 324 -9.39 6.87 5.50
C LYS A 324 -8.62 8.17 5.42
N GLU A 325 -8.20 8.73 6.55
CA GLU A 325 -7.33 9.90 6.60
C GLU A 325 -5.97 9.50 7.20
N GLU A 326 -4.88 9.83 6.51
CA GLU A 326 -3.51 9.53 6.94
C GLU A 326 -2.63 10.77 6.80
N ARG A 327 -1.91 11.14 7.87
CA ARG A 327 -0.96 12.26 7.87
C ARG A 327 0.46 11.72 7.83
N MET A 328 1.24 12.06 6.81
CA MET A 328 2.62 11.59 6.68
C MET A 328 3.52 12.57 5.90
N GLN A 329 4.84 12.45 6.07
CA GLN A 329 5.81 13.16 5.25
C GLN A 329 5.90 12.53 3.85
N SER A 330 5.60 13.31 2.80
CA SER A 330 5.66 12.80 1.42
C SER A 330 7.08 12.94 0.85
N PRO A 331 7.72 11.86 0.38
CA PRO A 331 9.02 11.96 -0.29
C PRO A 331 8.96 12.82 -1.57
N SER A 332 7.78 12.94 -2.18
CA SER A 332 7.57 13.67 -3.43
C SER A 332 7.50 15.18 -3.27
N VAL A 333 7.15 15.68 -2.08
CA VAL A 333 6.99 17.11 -1.76
C VAL A 333 7.67 17.34 -0.40
N PRO A 334 9.01 17.48 -0.39
CA PRO A 334 9.77 17.54 0.84
C PRO A 334 9.45 18.81 1.65
N GLY A 335 9.43 18.68 2.98
CA GLY A 335 9.22 19.81 3.89
C GLY A 335 7.75 20.21 4.10
N ILE A 336 6.79 19.51 3.48
CA ILE A 336 5.36 19.77 3.64
C ILE A 336 4.67 18.47 4.06
N VAL A 337 4.04 18.48 5.24
CA VAL A 337 3.26 17.33 5.72
C VAL A 337 2.07 17.11 4.78
N THR A 338 1.84 15.87 4.37
CA THR A 338 0.74 15.51 3.48
C THR A 338 -0.33 14.73 4.24
N VAL A 339 -1.57 15.22 4.17
CA VAL A 339 -2.78 14.51 4.61
C VAL A 339 -3.44 13.86 3.40
N TYR A 340 -3.45 12.53 3.38
CA TYR A 340 -4.12 11.72 2.38
C TYR A 340 -5.52 11.36 2.84
N ARG A 341 -6.53 11.77 2.08
CA ARG A 341 -7.93 11.39 2.25
C ARG A 341 -8.26 10.33 1.20
N THR A 342 -8.22 9.08 1.61
CA THR A 342 -8.38 7.92 0.72
C THR A 342 -9.79 7.36 0.83
N HIS A 343 -10.58 7.52 -0.22
CA HIS A 343 -11.83 6.81 -0.45
C HIS A 343 -11.53 5.38 -0.91
N GLU A 344 -11.71 4.39 -0.05
CA GLU A 344 -11.80 3.00 -0.48
C GLU A 344 -13.21 2.75 -0.99
N VAL A 345 -13.36 2.35 -2.24
CA VAL A 345 -14.66 2.09 -2.87
C VAL A 345 -14.70 0.65 -3.34
N ARG A 346 -15.83 -0.03 -3.13
CA ARG A 346 -16.08 -1.36 -3.70
C ARG A 346 -17.11 -1.23 -4.83
N ILE A 347 -16.75 -1.79 -5.97
CA ILE A 347 -17.58 -1.76 -7.18
C ILE A 347 -17.64 -3.18 -7.73
N ASN A 348 -18.85 -3.68 -7.98
CA ASN A 348 -19.04 -4.89 -8.76
C ASN A 348 -19.27 -4.54 -10.23
N VAL A 349 -18.75 -5.37 -11.11
CA VAL A 349 -18.91 -5.28 -12.56
C VAL A 349 -19.80 -6.43 -13.01
N GLU A 350 -20.93 -6.09 -13.60
CA GLU A 350 -21.84 -7.05 -14.24
C GLU A 350 -21.43 -7.25 -15.70
N PRO A 351 -21.32 -8.49 -16.21
CA PRO A 351 -20.97 -8.72 -17.60
C PRO A 351 -22.11 -8.30 -18.54
N ILE A 352 -21.86 -7.37 -19.47
CA ILE A 352 -22.80 -7.11 -20.57
C ILE A 352 -22.70 -8.27 -21.56
N LYS A 353 -23.86 -8.88 -21.87
CA LYS A 353 -23.97 -9.94 -22.87
C LYS A 353 -23.33 -9.51 -24.20
N GLY A 354 -22.36 -10.28 -24.67
CA GLY A 354 -21.71 -10.06 -25.97
C GLY A 354 -20.57 -9.05 -25.97
N THR A 355 -20.16 -8.52 -24.80
CA THR A 355 -18.99 -7.63 -24.71
C THR A 355 -17.82 -8.33 -24.01
N THR A 356 -16.59 -8.04 -24.46
CA THR A 356 -15.35 -8.48 -23.81
C THR A 356 -14.77 -7.37 -22.94
N LEU A 357 -15.63 -6.65 -22.24
CA LEU A 357 -15.25 -5.50 -21.43
C LEU A 357 -14.35 -5.95 -20.28
N LEU A 358 -13.19 -5.29 -20.11
CA LEU A 358 -12.21 -5.59 -19.06
C LEU A 358 -11.78 -7.08 -19.03
N GLY A 359 -11.73 -7.76 -20.18
CA GLY A 359 -11.34 -9.17 -20.27
C GLY A 359 -12.38 -10.18 -19.76
N MET A 360 -13.58 -9.74 -19.42
CA MET A 360 -14.71 -10.62 -19.06
C MET A 360 -15.32 -11.30 -20.30
N PRO A 361 -16.07 -12.41 -20.14
CA PRO A 361 -16.31 -13.17 -18.89
C PRO A 361 -15.17 -14.12 -18.51
N GLN A 362 -14.19 -14.36 -19.39
CA GLN A 362 -13.09 -15.31 -19.15
C GLN A 362 -12.03 -14.79 -18.16
N MET A 363 -12.13 -13.53 -17.73
CA MET A 363 -11.17 -12.89 -16.83
C MET A 363 -9.77 -12.83 -17.42
N ASN A 364 -9.70 -12.65 -18.73
CA ASN A 364 -8.45 -12.54 -19.47
C ASN A 364 -7.69 -11.29 -19.04
N ASN A 365 -6.36 -11.40 -18.96
CA ASN A 365 -5.49 -10.25 -18.80
C ASN A 365 -5.64 -9.33 -20.02
N PHE A 366 -5.58 -8.04 -19.80
CA PHE A 366 -5.69 -7.04 -20.86
C PHE A 366 -4.78 -5.85 -20.58
N SER A 367 -4.61 -4.99 -21.58
CA SER A 367 -3.74 -3.83 -21.50
C SER A 367 -4.52 -2.60 -21.92
N THR A 368 -4.22 -1.45 -21.32
CA THR A 368 -4.76 -0.16 -21.72
C THR A 368 -3.63 0.82 -21.96
N GLU A 369 -3.83 1.72 -22.91
CA GLU A 369 -2.91 2.81 -23.22
C GLU A 369 -3.62 4.11 -22.93
N ARG A 370 -2.99 4.99 -22.15
CA ARG A 370 -3.60 6.28 -21.83
C ARG A 370 -3.51 7.19 -23.06
N PRO A 371 -4.62 7.80 -23.52
CA PRO A 371 -4.62 8.71 -24.65
C PRO A 371 -3.56 9.80 -24.52
N GLY A 372 -2.81 10.04 -25.60
CA GLY A 372 -1.75 11.06 -25.64
C GLY A 372 -0.47 10.70 -24.88
N THR A 373 -0.34 9.47 -24.37
CA THR A 373 0.89 9.02 -23.69
C THR A 373 1.33 7.65 -24.22
N THR A 374 2.63 7.37 -24.16
CA THR A 374 3.17 6.02 -24.40
C THR A 374 3.06 5.11 -23.17
N LYS A 375 2.35 5.56 -22.13
CA LYS A 375 2.17 4.81 -20.89
C LYS A 375 1.14 3.71 -21.13
N LYS A 376 1.57 2.47 -20.87
CA LYS A 376 0.73 1.26 -21.00
C LYS A 376 0.58 0.60 -19.65
N GLU A 377 -0.65 0.27 -19.28
CA GLU A 377 -0.98 -0.43 -18.03
C GLU A 377 -1.51 -1.82 -18.38
N HIS A 378 -1.02 -2.84 -17.69
CA HIS A 378 -1.53 -4.20 -17.84
C HIS A 378 -2.32 -4.59 -16.61
N TRP A 379 -3.44 -5.25 -16.84
CA TRP A 379 -4.44 -5.57 -15.86
C TRP A 379 -4.63 -7.07 -15.77
N MET A 380 -4.86 -7.55 -14.55
CA MET A 380 -5.20 -8.95 -14.31
C MET A 380 -6.32 -9.07 -13.27
N TRP A 381 -7.11 -10.12 -13.43
CA TRP A 381 -8.10 -10.53 -12.44
C TRP A 381 -7.50 -11.55 -11.47
N CYS A 382 -7.30 -11.15 -10.23
CA CYS A 382 -6.81 -12.02 -9.16
C CYS A 382 -7.96 -12.58 -8.33
N TYR A 383 -7.78 -13.76 -7.74
CA TYR A 383 -8.68 -14.21 -6.68
C TYR A 383 -8.62 -13.26 -5.47
N MET A 384 -9.75 -13.09 -4.79
CA MET A 384 -9.81 -12.31 -3.55
C MET A 384 -8.85 -12.91 -2.52
N GLY A 385 -8.00 -12.08 -1.92
CA GLY A 385 -6.99 -12.52 -0.94
C GLY A 385 -5.74 -13.20 -1.52
N ALA A 386 -5.71 -13.51 -2.83
CA ALA A 386 -4.53 -14.11 -3.43
C ALA A 386 -3.42 -13.05 -3.64
N ASP A 387 -2.22 -13.42 -3.20
CA ASP A 387 -1.00 -12.73 -3.58
C ASP A 387 -0.70 -12.96 -5.07
N THR A 388 -0.19 -11.92 -5.72
CA THR A 388 0.20 -12.01 -7.11
C THR A 388 1.53 -12.75 -7.21
N ASN A 389 1.53 -13.90 -7.88
CA ASN A 389 2.73 -14.67 -8.14
C ASN A 389 3.67 -13.89 -9.08
N MET A 390 4.92 -13.67 -8.63
CA MET A 390 5.95 -12.95 -9.38
C MET A 390 6.35 -13.66 -10.67
N GLU A 391 6.25 -15.00 -10.69
CA GLU A 391 6.48 -15.81 -11.89
C GLU A 391 5.44 -15.48 -12.97
N ASP A 392 4.16 -15.41 -12.61
CA ASP A 392 3.08 -15.07 -13.55
C ASP A 392 3.24 -13.65 -14.10
N VAL A 393 3.66 -12.71 -13.25
CA VAL A 393 3.98 -11.33 -13.66
C VAL A 393 5.08 -11.34 -14.71
N CYS A 394 6.19 -12.03 -14.44
CA CYS A 394 7.32 -12.12 -15.36
C CYS A 394 6.91 -12.78 -16.68
N ALA A 395 6.21 -13.91 -16.61
CA ALA A 395 5.75 -14.63 -17.79
C ALA A 395 4.80 -13.81 -18.65
N GLN A 396 3.93 -12.99 -18.04
CA GLN A 396 3.06 -12.07 -18.77
C GLN A 396 3.86 -11.00 -19.50
N VAL A 397 4.84 -10.38 -18.85
CA VAL A 397 5.72 -9.37 -19.48
C VAL A 397 6.46 -9.99 -20.67
N LEU A 398 7.03 -11.19 -20.51
CA LEU A 398 7.76 -11.87 -21.58
C LEU A 398 6.86 -12.19 -22.77
N ARG A 399 5.65 -12.72 -22.53
CA ARG A 399 4.67 -13.05 -23.59
C ARG A 399 4.22 -11.82 -24.38
N GLU A 400 4.02 -10.68 -23.73
CA GLU A 400 3.65 -9.42 -24.41
C GLU A 400 4.68 -9.02 -25.48
N TYR A 401 5.94 -9.37 -25.27
CA TYR A 401 7.04 -9.10 -26.19
C TYR A 401 7.43 -10.33 -27.02
N ASN A 402 6.52 -11.29 -27.18
CA ASN A 402 6.69 -12.51 -27.96
C ASN A 402 7.89 -13.37 -27.51
N ILE A 403 8.29 -13.27 -26.24
CA ILE A 403 9.33 -14.13 -25.67
C ILE A 403 8.65 -15.39 -25.12
N ASN A 404 8.91 -16.52 -25.78
CA ASN A 404 8.35 -17.80 -25.39
C ASN A 404 8.99 -18.29 -24.08
N THR A 405 8.23 -18.28 -22.99
CA THR A 405 8.73 -18.73 -21.68
C THR A 405 9.05 -20.21 -21.64
N ALA A 406 8.50 -21.02 -22.55
CA ALA A 406 8.80 -22.45 -22.63
C ALA A 406 10.21 -22.72 -23.18
N GLU A 407 10.83 -21.75 -23.86
CA GLU A 407 12.23 -21.85 -24.32
C GLU A 407 13.24 -21.52 -23.23
N LEU A 408 12.80 -20.86 -22.15
CA LEU A 408 13.62 -20.65 -20.97
C LEU A 408 13.57 -21.91 -20.10
N ASP A 409 14.74 -22.46 -19.76
CA ASP A 409 14.78 -23.48 -18.74
C ASP A 409 14.25 -22.91 -17.40
N ALA A 410 13.56 -23.74 -16.62
CA ALA A 410 12.88 -23.30 -15.41
C ALA A 410 13.81 -22.57 -14.43
N ARG A 411 15.09 -22.96 -14.38
CA ARG A 411 16.07 -22.31 -13.53
C ARG A 411 16.44 -20.92 -14.05
N SER A 412 16.69 -20.74 -15.35
CA SER A 412 16.95 -19.43 -15.93
C SER A 412 15.77 -18.47 -15.76
N PHE A 413 14.53 -18.98 -15.87
CA PHE A 413 13.34 -18.18 -15.62
C PHE A 413 13.23 -17.75 -14.15
N GLN A 414 13.44 -18.67 -13.20
CA GLN A 414 13.48 -18.34 -11.77
C GLN A 414 14.61 -17.37 -11.42
N GLU A 415 15.79 -17.52 -12.04
CA GLU A 415 16.90 -16.57 -11.87
C GLU A 415 16.49 -15.17 -12.38
N LEU A 416 15.76 -15.07 -13.49
CA LEU A 416 15.23 -13.79 -13.97
C LEU A 416 14.20 -13.18 -13.01
N VAL A 417 13.26 -13.97 -12.51
CA VAL A 417 12.23 -13.52 -11.55
C VAL A 417 12.89 -12.99 -10.28
N HIS A 418 13.82 -13.76 -9.71
CA HIS A 418 14.58 -13.35 -8.54
C HIS A 418 15.42 -12.09 -8.84
N GLU A 419 16.11 -12.02 -9.98
CA GLU A 419 16.94 -10.86 -10.35
C GLU A 419 16.13 -9.56 -10.48
N VAL A 420 14.94 -9.62 -11.08
CA VAL A 420 14.10 -8.46 -11.38
C VAL A 420 13.26 -8.04 -10.17
N TYR A 421 12.57 -8.98 -9.52
CA TYR A 421 11.55 -8.66 -8.52
C TYR A 421 12.04 -8.78 -7.08
N GLU A 422 12.85 -9.80 -6.77
CA GLU A 422 13.29 -10.06 -5.39
C GLU A 422 14.58 -9.31 -5.05
N ALA A 423 15.66 -9.58 -5.79
CA ALA A 423 16.96 -8.96 -5.60
C ALA A 423 17.06 -7.54 -6.19
N LYS A 424 16.13 -7.18 -7.08
CA LYS A 424 16.08 -5.88 -7.79
C LYS A 424 17.44 -5.49 -8.38
N SER A 425 18.20 -6.49 -8.86
CA SER A 425 19.55 -6.33 -9.41
C SER A 425 19.54 -6.12 -10.93
N SER A 426 18.38 -6.30 -11.56
CA SER A 426 18.10 -5.97 -12.95
C SER A 426 16.71 -5.36 -13.09
N GLN A 427 16.44 -4.73 -14.23
CA GLN A 427 15.14 -4.17 -14.57
C GLN A 427 14.79 -4.56 -16.01
N LEU A 428 13.51 -4.75 -16.28
CA LEU A 428 13.02 -4.92 -17.65
C LEU A 428 12.69 -3.53 -18.22
N ILE A 429 13.23 -3.21 -19.40
CA ILE A 429 13.03 -1.93 -20.08
C ILE A 429 12.69 -2.20 -21.54
N VAL A 430 11.64 -1.57 -22.02
CA VAL A 430 11.21 -1.62 -23.41
C VAL A 430 11.96 -0.53 -24.18
N ARG A 431 12.76 -0.92 -25.18
CA ARG A 431 13.49 0.03 -26.03
C ARG A 431 13.29 -0.35 -27.48
N LYS A 432 12.80 0.60 -28.29
CA LYS A 432 12.54 0.40 -29.72
C LYS A 432 11.62 -0.81 -30.01
N GLY A 433 10.63 -1.03 -29.14
CA GLY A 433 9.70 -2.17 -29.25
C GLY A 433 10.23 -3.50 -28.73
N GLU A 434 11.47 -3.56 -28.26
CA GLU A 434 12.08 -4.78 -27.71
C GLU A 434 12.18 -4.73 -26.19
N LEU A 435 11.87 -5.84 -25.53
CA LEU A 435 12.07 -5.99 -24.10
C LEU A 435 13.55 -6.32 -23.81
N GLN A 436 14.23 -5.41 -23.12
CA GLN A 436 15.63 -5.56 -22.75
C GLN A 436 15.77 -5.73 -21.23
N ARG A 437 16.55 -6.73 -20.81
CA ARG A 437 16.99 -6.83 -19.42
C ARG A 437 18.16 -5.87 -19.19
N HIS A 438 17.92 -4.80 -18.45
CA HIS A 438 18.91 -3.80 -18.08
C HIS A 438 19.55 -4.15 -16.73
N LEU A 439 20.89 -4.24 -16.72
CA LEU A 439 21.70 -4.53 -15.55
C LEU A 439 22.61 -3.35 -15.26
N GLN A 440 22.62 -2.88 -14.02
CA GLN A 440 23.62 -1.91 -13.56
C GLN A 440 24.78 -2.67 -12.92
N ILE A 441 26.00 -2.37 -13.35
CA ILE A 441 27.21 -3.02 -12.84
C ILE A 441 28.17 -1.93 -12.39
N VAL A 442 28.58 -2.00 -11.13
CA VAL A 442 29.68 -1.18 -10.62
C VAL A 442 31.00 -1.90 -10.90
N LYS A 443 31.94 -1.18 -11.51
CA LYS A 443 33.31 -1.63 -11.74
C LYS A 443 34.23 -0.77 -10.89
N LEU A 444 34.99 -1.42 -10.02
CA LEU A 444 35.89 -0.77 -9.07
C LEU A 444 37.34 -1.05 -9.44
N TRP A 445 38.07 0.02 -9.67
CA TRP A 445 39.52 0.03 -9.73
C TRP A 445 40.03 0.50 -8.38
N VAL A 446 40.55 -0.42 -7.59
CA VAL A 446 41.12 -0.08 -6.27
C VAL A 446 42.60 0.15 -6.47
N THR A 447 43.03 1.39 -6.26
CA THR A 447 44.43 1.79 -6.38
C THR A 447 45.02 2.05 -5.00
N ALA A 448 46.22 1.56 -4.75
CA ALA A 448 46.99 1.86 -3.55
C ALA A 448 48.35 2.44 -3.94
N ASP A 449 48.80 3.46 -3.22
CA ASP A 449 50.17 3.93 -3.31
C ASP A 449 51.02 3.15 -2.29
N ILE A 450 51.94 2.33 -2.79
CA ILE A 450 52.84 1.53 -1.97
C ILE A 450 54.25 1.98 -2.33
N LEU A 451 54.92 2.66 -1.39
CA LEU A 451 56.27 3.21 -1.57
C LEU A 451 56.39 4.20 -2.75
N SER A 452 55.40 5.10 -2.92
CA SER A 452 55.34 6.08 -4.03
C SER A 452 55.16 5.45 -5.42
N VAL A 453 54.65 4.22 -5.47
CA VAL A 453 54.34 3.51 -6.72
C VAL A 453 52.85 3.14 -6.73
N PRO A 454 52.09 3.56 -7.76
CA PRO A 454 50.68 3.21 -7.87
C PRO A 454 50.52 1.73 -8.21
N HIS A 455 49.79 1.01 -7.36
CA HIS A 455 49.41 -0.38 -7.55
C HIS A 455 47.91 -0.46 -7.78
N VAL A 456 47.48 -1.35 -8.67
CA VAL A 456 46.07 -1.60 -8.96
C VAL A 456 45.71 -3.00 -8.51
N LEU A 457 44.69 -3.13 -7.67
CA LEU A 457 44.16 -4.44 -7.31
C LEU A 457 43.37 -5.01 -8.49
N VAL A 458 43.85 -6.13 -9.02
CA VAL A 458 43.21 -6.85 -10.13
C VAL A 458 42.85 -8.27 -9.72
N ALA A 459 41.76 -8.80 -10.28
CA ALA A 459 41.40 -10.20 -10.09
C ALA A 459 42.31 -11.09 -10.97
N VAL A 460 43.07 -11.98 -10.32
CA VAL A 460 44.01 -12.90 -11.03
C VAL A 460 43.29 -14.15 -11.55
N SER A 461 42.20 -14.56 -10.91
CA SER A 461 41.38 -15.67 -11.39
C SER A 461 39.91 -15.49 -10.98
N LYS A 462 39.01 -16.10 -11.76
CA LYS A 462 37.58 -16.14 -11.45
C LYS A 462 37.16 -17.58 -11.18
N VAL A 463 36.56 -17.83 -10.02
CA VAL A 463 35.88 -19.11 -9.75
C VAL A 463 34.42 -18.97 -10.22
N GLN A 464 34.02 -19.76 -11.22
CA GLN A 464 32.63 -19.82 -11.69
C GLN A 464 32.21 -21.27 -11.84
N LYS A 465 31.08 -21.65 -11.20
CA LYS A 465 30.59 -23.04 -11.17
C LYS A 465 31.68 -24.05 -10.72
N GLY A 466 32.49 -23.67 -9.73
CA GLY A 466 33.57 -24.50 -9.19
C GLY A 466 34.85 -24.59 -10.05
N LYS A 467 34.86 -24.01 -11.26
CA LYS A 467 36.06 -23.97 -12.12
C LYS A 467 36.79 -22.63 -11.98
N ARG A 468 38.12 -22.68 -11.88
CA ARG A 468 39.00 -21.49 -11.92
C ARG A 468 39.31 -21.15 -13.37
N HIS A 469 39.00 -19.93 -13.77
CA HIS A 469 39.34 -19.37 -15.08
C HIS A 469 40.49 -18.37 -14.89
N PHE A 470 41.61 -18.59 -15.59
CA PHE A 470 42.81 -17.74 -15.56
C PHE A 470 42.90 -16.78 -16.76
N GLU A 471 42.08 -16.99 -17.80
CA GLU A 471 42.05 -16.16 -19.02
C GLU A 471 41.54 -14.71 -18.78
N SER A 472 41.29 -14.34 -17.53
CA SER A 472 40.69 -13.07 -17.14
C SER A 472 41.57 -12.29 -16.18
N THR A 473 42.87 -12.19 -16.46
CA THR A 473 43.78 -11.30 -15.71
C THR A 473 43.38 -9.84 -15.94
N ASP A 474 43.77 -8.96 -15.01
CA ASP A 474 43.63 -7.50 -15.11
C ASP A 474 42.19 -6.94 -15.16
N ARG A 475 41.22 -7.69 -14.61
CA ARG A 475 39.84 -7.20 -14.51
C ARG A 475 39.60 -6.41 -13.23
N PRO A 476 38.87 -5.28 -13.31
CA PRO A 476 38.42 -4.56 -12.13
C PRO A 476 37.43 -5.42 -11.34
N LEU A 477 37.32 -5.11 -10.05
CA LEU A 477 36.31 -5.73 -9.22
C LEU A 477 34.94 -5.31 -9.73
N SER A 478 34.14 -6.28 -10.17
CA SER A 478 32.82 -6.01 -10.76
C SER A 478 31.71 -6.62 -9.91
N MET A 479 30.66 -5.86 -9.70
CA MET A 479 29.46 -6.31 -8.98
C MET A 479 28.20 -5.73 -9.61
N ARG A 480 27.11 -6.51 -9.64
CA ARG A 480 25.80 -5.98 -10.01
C ARG A 480 25.32 -5.03 -8.91
N MET A 481 24.84 -3.87 -9.31
CA MET A 481 24.22 -2.92 -8.39
C MET A 481 22.79 -3.37 -8.10
N GLN A 482 22.35 -3.17 -6.86
CA GLN A 482 20.92 -3.25 -6.54
C GLN A 482 20.27 -1.93 -6.98
N GLY A 483 19.11 -2.01 -7.64
CA GLY A 483 18.52 -0.89 -8.38
C GLY A 483 18.06 0.30 -7.52
N ALA A 484 17.98 0.14 -6.20
CA ALA A 484 17.66 1.23 -5.28
C ALA A 484 18.89 1.95 -4.71
N LEU A 485 20.10 1.38 -4.88
CA LEU A 485 21.31 1.94 -4.28
C LEU A 485 21.91 3.05 -5.14
N ALA A 486 22.29 4.15 -4.50
CA ALA A 486 23.19 5.11 -5.11
C ALA A 486 24.53 4.43 -5.46
N TRP A 487 25.20 4.90 -6.51
CA TRP A 487 26.46 4.31 -6.97
C TRP A 487 27.51 4.23 -5.85
N SER A 488 27.61 5.26 -5.00
CA SER A 488 28.54 5.33 -3.88
C SER A 488 28.24 4.27 -2.80
N GLN A 489 26.97 3.99 -2.52
CA GLN A 489 26.57 2.90 -1.64
C GLN A 489 26.87 1.54 -2.27
N ALA A 490 26.64 1.40 -3.58
CA ALA A 490 27.00 0.17 -4.30
C ALA A 490 28.51 -0.10 -4.28
N VAL A 491 29.35 0.94 -4.35
CA VAL A 491 30.81 0.82 -4.14
C VAL A 491 31.10 0.21 -2.76
N LYS A 492 30.52 0.77 -1.69
CA LYS A 492 30.71 0.26 -0.32
C LYS A 492 30.29 -1.20 -0.19
N VAL A 493 29.10 -1.55 -0.70
CA VAL A 493 28.61 -2.94 -0.70
C VAL A 493 29.57 -3.86 -1.46
N ALA A 494 30.10 -3.42 -2.60
CA ALA A 494 31.06 -4.20 -3.38
C ALA A 494 32.37 -4.42 -2.64
N LEU A 495 32.93 -3.39 -2.01
CA LEU A 495 34.15 -3.49 -1.21
C LEU A 495 33.97 -4.45 -0.03
N THR A 496 32.84 -4.35 0.69
CA THR A 496 32.54 -5.27 1.79
C THR A 496 32.34 -6.70 1.31
N ALA A 497 31.51 -6.92 0.30
CA ALA A 497 31.15 -8.26 -0.17
C ALA A 497 32.33 -8.99 -0.85
N ARG A 498 33.28 -8.25 -1.43
CA ARG A 498 34.36 -8.83 -2.25
C ARG A 498 35.73 -8.79 -1.59
N LEU A 499 36.01 -7.77 -0.80
CA LEU A 499 37.30 -7.57 -0.13
C LEU A 499 37.21 -7.70 1.39
N GLY A 500 36.02 -7.84 1.97
CA GLY A 500 35.84 -7.91 3.41
C GLY A 500 36.07 -6.58 4.14
N ILE A 501 36.11 -5.46 3.41
CA ILE A 501 36.32 -4.13 3.98
C ILE A 501 35.00 -3.65 4.60
N SER A 502 34.98 -3.40 5.92
CA SER A 502 33.78 -2.88 6.59
C SER A 502 33.38 -1.51 6.03
N GLN A 503 32.10 -1.14 6.18
CA GLN A 503 31.59 0.14 5.67
C GLN A 503 32.32 1.33 6.32
N ASP A 504 32.55 1.29 7.64
CA ASP A 504 33.32 2.30 8.37
C ASP A 504 34.76 2.45 7.84
N SER A 505 35.43 1.33 7.55
CA SER A 505 36.79 1.36 6.98
C SER A 505 36.80 1.91 5.56
N ALA A 506 35.76 1.60 4.77
CA ALA A 506 35.61 2.17 3.44
C ALA A 506 35.38 3.69 3.48
N GLU A 507 34.62 4.20 4.46
CA GLU A 507 34.39 5.64 4.61
C GLU A 507 35.63 6.41 5.07
N LYS A 508 36.43 5.84 5.97
CA LYS A 508 37.60 6.51 6.54
C LYS A 508 38.86 6.35 5.69
N GLY A 509 39.00 5.22 5.01
CA GLY A 509 40.26 4.82 4.37
C GLY A 509 40.24 4.79 2.84
N ILE A 510 39.08 4.92 2.19
CA ILE A 510 38.97 4.83 0.74
C ILE A 510 38.38 6.12 0.18
N LEU A 511 39.23 6.86 -0.53
CA LEU A 511 38.80 8.05 -1.26
C LEU A 511 38.12 7.61 -2.57
N ILE A 512 36.79 7.66 -2.60
CA ILE A 512 35.99 7.35 -3.78
C ILE A 512 36.04 8.56 -4.72
N LYS A 513 36.70 8.40 -5.88
CA LYS A 513 36.75 9.41 -6.95
C LYS A 513 35.69 9.17 -8.01
#